data_AF-A0A8X6U886-F1
#
_entry.id   AF-A0A8X6U886-F1
#
_cell.length_a   1.000
_cell.length_b   1.000
_cell.length_c   1.000
_cell.angle_alpha   90.00
_cell.angle_beta   90.00
_cell.angle_gamma   90.00
#
_symmetry.space_group_name_H-M   'P 1'
#
loop_
_entity.id
_entity.type
_entity.pdbx_description
1 polymer ?
#
loop_
_entity_poly.entity_id
_entity_poly.type
_entity_poly.pdbx_seq_one_letter_code
_entity_poly.pdbx_strand_id
1 'polypeptide(L)'
;MRIAHHIRKAHQKAIGMSRLLTRLISRKSKLAIRHKILLYKSILRPITMNASPIWASAATTHLKRLHVFQNIHLRKMINAPWFVRNEVLHKDLNIEPILEFIKKQSFNFFNRIPQIPNALLQQLPAYDASIASSQKIPRAALGHSYIHFPVLKRLRAH
;
A
#
# COMPACT_ATOMS: atom_id res chain seq x y z
N MET A 1 -11.48 10.75 -15.77
CA MET A 1 -11.80 9.67 -14.80
C MET A 1 -10.87 9.80 -13.59
N ARG A 2 -11.38 9.93 -12.35
CA ARG A 2 -10.55 10.29 -11.17
C ARG A 2 -9.88 9.05 -10.54
N ILE A 3 -8.54 8.98 -10.54
CA ILE A 3 -7.71 7.89 -9.92
C ILE A 3 -8.17 7.56 -8.49
N ALA A 4 -8.56 8.58 -7.72
CA ALA A 4 -9.12 8.45 -6.38
C ALA A 4 -10.33 7.50 -6.28
N HIS A 5 -11.21 7.49 -7.29
CA HIS A 5 -12.36 6.60 -7.32
C HIS A 5 -11.95 5.14 -7.45
N HIS A 6 -10.96 4.85 -8.31
CA HIS A 6 -10.44 3.50 -8.51
C HIS A 6 -9.75 2.95 -7.26
N ILE A 7 -8.93 3.76 -6.59
CA ILE A 7 -8.28 3.35 -5.33
C ILE A 7 -9.34 3.03 -4.27
N ARG A 8 -10.38 3.86 -4.14
CA ARG A 8 -11.48 3.61 -3.20
C ARG A 8 -12.21 2.30 -3.51
N LYS A 9 -12.53 2.05 -4.78
CA LYS A 9 -13.20 0.83 -5.23
C LYS A 9 -12.34 -0.41 -4.96
N ALA A 10 -11.05 -0.36 -5.28
CA ALA A 10 -10.10 -1.44 -5.01
C ALA A 10 -9.98 -1.72 -3.50
N HIS A 11 -9.87 -0.67 -2.70
CA HIS A 11 -9.84 -0.77 -1.24
C HIS A 11 -11.13 -1.40 -0.67
N GLN A 12 -12.31 -0.98 -1.15
CA GLN A 12 -13.58 -1.54 -0.71
C GLN A 12 -13.71 -3.03 -1.08
N LYS A 13 -13.29 -3.40 -2.29
CA LYS A 13 -13.25 -4.81 -2.74
C LYS A 13 -12.31 -5.63 -1.86
N ALA A 14 -11.15 -5.09 -1.51
CA ALA A 14 -10.19 -5.76 -0.64
C ALA A 14 -10.73 -5.94 0.79
N ILE A 15 -11.46 -4.96 1.33
CA ILE A 15 -12.16 -5.09 2.63
C ILE A 15 -13.19 -6.20 2.55
N GLY A 16 -14.02 -6.24 1.50
CA GLY A 16 -15.00 -7.30 1.29
C GLY A 16 -14.34 -8.69 1.29
N MET A 17 -13.29 -8.85 0.50
CA MET A 17 -12.54 -10.12 0.43
C MET A 17 -11.87 -10.48 1.76
N SER A 18 -11.31 -9.50 2.47
CA SER A 18 -10.75 -9.74 3.81
C SER A 18 -11.79 -10.26 4.78
N ARG A 19 -13.05 -9.79 4.72
CA ARG A 19 -14.12 -10.27 5.59
C ARG A 19 -14.38 -11.75 5.34
N LEU A 20 -14.46 -12.18 4.08
CA LEU A 20 -14.63 -13.58 3.70
C LEU A 20 -13.46 -14.45 4.20
N LEU A 21 -12.24 -13.96 4.06
CA LEU A 21 -11.02 -14.67 4.50
C LEU A 21 -10.77 -14.61 6.01
N THR A 22 -11.62 -13.92 6.79
CA THR A 22 -11.39 -13.72 8.24
C THR A 22 -11.20 -15.03 8.97
N ARG A 23 -11.98 -16.08 8.64
CA ARG A 23 -11.85 -17.39 9.31
C ARG A 23 -10.47 -18.03 9.10
N LEU A 24 -9.83 -17.77 7.96
CA LEU A 24 -8.53 -18.35 7.60
C LEU A 24 -7.36 -17.48 8.05
N ILE A 25 -7.49 -16.16 7.95
CA ILE A 25 -6.42 -15.18 8.16
C ILE A 25 -6.40 -14.63 9.60
N SER A 26 -7.51 -14.76 10.35
CA SER A 26 -7.59 -14.19 11.70
C SER A 26 -6.59 -14.79 12.68
N ARG A 27 -6.35 -14.06 13.78
CA ARG A 27 -5.60 -14.50 14.95
C ARG A 27 -6.11 -15.83 15.56
N LYS A 28 -7.41 -16.14 15.42
CA LYS A 28 -8.00 -17.38 15.95
C LYS A 28 -7.78 -18.58 15.04
N SER A 29 -7.36 -18.37 13.79
CA SER A 29 -7.08 -19.44 12.85
C SER A 29 -5.83 -20.22 13.26
N LYS A 30 -5.97 -21.54 13.37
CA LYS A 30 -4.88 -22.51 13.61
C LYS A 30 -3.95 -22.69 12.40
N LEU A 31 -4.26 -22.03 11.28
CA LEU A 31 -3.47 -22.12 10.06
C LEU A 31 -2.05 -21.58 10.28
N ALA A 32 -1.03 -22.31 9.84
CA ALA A 32 0.35 -21.85 9.94
C ALA A 32 0.57 -20.50 9.24
N ILE A 33 1.44 -19.66 9.81
CA ILE A 33 1.71 -18.28 9.35
C ILE A 33 2.06 -18.26 7.84
N ARG A 34 2.84 -19.23 7.36
CA ARG A 34 3.22 -19.35 5.94
C ARG A 34 2.01 -19.38 4.99
N HIS A 35 0.94 -20.08 5.35
CA HIS A 35 -0.25 -20.17 4.51
C HIS A 35 -1.10 -18.90 4.61
N LYS A 36 -1.12 -18.23 5.77
CA LYS A 36 -1.76 -16.90 5.90
C LYS A 36 -1.06 -15.87 5.02
N ILE A 37 0.28 -15.86 5.02
CA ILE A 37 1.10 -15.02 4.13
C ILE A 37 0.78 -15.34 2.67
N LEU A 38 0.68 -16.61 2.30
CA LEU A 38 0.34 -17.03 0.95
C LEU A 38 -1.02 -16.47 0.52
N LEU A 39 -2.06 -16.63 1.34
CA LEU A 39 -3.40 -16.07 1.09
C LEU A 39 -3.40 -14.55 0.93
N TYR A 40 -2.61 -13.84 1.74
CA TYR A 40 -2.45 -12.41 1.59
C TYR A 40 -1.79 -12.05 0.25
N LYS A 41 -0.69 -12.71 -0.10
CA LYS A 41 0.06 -12.45 -1.35
C LYS A 41 -0.75 -12.81 -2.60
N SER A 42 -1.54 -13.89 -2.58
CA SER A 42 -2.28 -14.37 -3.75
C SER A 42 -3.65 -13.71 -3.94
N ILE A 43 -4.33 -13.31 -2.85
CA ILE A 43 -5.70 -12.79 -2.96
C ILE A 43 -5.78 -11.31 -2.60
N LEU A 44 -5.32 -10.93 -1.40
CA LEU A 44 -5.51 -9.56 -0.91
C LEU A 44 -4.59 -8.56 -1.62
N ARG A 45 -3.34 -8.92 -1.86
CA ARG A 45 -2.36 -8.05 -2.52
C ARG A 45 -2.77 -7.72 -3.96
N PRO A 46 -3.18 -8.66 -4.82
CA PRO A 46 -3.59 -8.33 -6.19
C PRO A 46 -4.86 -7.48 -6.23
N ILE A 47 -5.86 -7.77 -5.38
CA ILE A 47 -7.08 -6.94 -5.30
C ILE A 47 -6.75 -5.51 -4.88
N THR A 48 -5.85 -5.38 -3.90
CA THR A 48 -5.44 -4.05 -3.45
C THR A 48 -4.52 -3.35 -4.42
N MET A 49 -3.68 -4.04 -5.22
CA MET A 49 -2.57 -3.47 -6.01
C MET A 49 -2.72 -3.61 -7.53
N ASN A 50 -3.91 -3.98 -8.01
CA ASN A 50 -4.14 -4.30 -9.43
C ASN A 50 -3.76 -3.19 -10.40
N ALA A 51 -3.86 -1.92 -10.00
CA ALA A 51 -3.52 -0.75 -10.80
C ALA A 51 -2.34 0.03 -10.20
N SER A 52 -1.43 -0.66 -9.51
CA SER A 52 -0.25 -0.06 -8.88
C SER A 52 0.60 0.82 -9.81
N PRO A 53 0.87 0.46 -11.10
CA PRO A 53 1.61 1.35 -11.99
C PRO A 53 1.01 2.76 -12.12
N ILE A 54 -0.32 2.81 -12.20
CA ILE A 54 -1.10 4.02 -12.43
C ILE A 54 -1.19 4.84 -11.14
N TRP A 55 -1.17 4.19 -9.98
CA TRP A 55 -1.33 4.87 -8.70
C TRP A 55 -0.08 5.58 -8.21
N ALA A 56 1.08 5.43 -8.84
CA ALA A 56 2.24 6.22 -8.46
C ALA A 56 2.03 7.73 -8.65
N SER A 57 1.09 8.15 -9.50
CA SER A 57 0.67 9.55 -9.65
C SER A 57 -0.51 9.94 -8.74
N ALA A 58 -0.98 9.03 -7.87
CA ALA A 58 -2.09 9.31 -6.97
C ALA A 58 -1.68 10.18 -5.78
N ALA A 59 -2.63 10.95 -5.25
CA ALA A 59 -2.40 11.73 -4.04
C ALA A 59 -1.95 10.84 -2.87
N THR A 60 -0.99 11.35 -2.09
CA THR A 60 -0.38 10.66 -0.94
C THR A 60 -1.41 10.16 0.09
N THR A 61 -2.53 10.87 0.24
CA THR A 61 -3.63 10.49 1.14
C THR A 61 -4.28 9.16 0.75
N HIS A 62 -4.41 8.89 -0.54
CA HIS A 62 -4.97 7.62 -1.04
C HIS A 62 -3.99 6.47 -0.89
N LEU A 63 -2.70 6.72 -1.16
CA LEU A 63 -1.63 5.76 -0.93
C LEU A 63 -1.49 5.39 0.55
N LYS A 64 -1.64 6.38 1.45
CA LYS A 64 -1.64 6.16 2.90
C LYS A 64 -2.75 5.21 3.35
N ARG A 65 -3.95 5.27 2.74
CA ARG A 65 -5.04 4.33 3.05
C ARG A 65 -4.67 2.88 2.69
N LEU A 66 -4.05 2.69 1.53
CA LEU A 66 -3.57 1.38 1.11
C LEU A 66 -2.47 0.85 2.05
N HIS A 67 -1.54 1.73 2.45
CA HIS A 67 -0.47 1.40 3.39
C HIS A 67 -1.02 0.98 4.75
N VAL A 68 -1.97 1.74 5.31
CA VAL A 68 -2.64 1.40 6.57
C VAL A 68 -3.39 0.07 6.45
N PHE A 69 -4.07 -0.18 5.32
CA PHE A 69 -4.73 -1.45 5.06
C PHE A 69 -3.74 -2.61 5.15
N GLN A 70 -2.60 -2.54 4.46
CA GLN A 70 -1.57 -3.58 4.51
C GLN A 70 -1.13 -3.84 5.96
N ASN A 71 -0.74 -2.80 6.69
CA ASN A 71 -0.17 -2.94 8.04
C ASN A 71 -1.17 -3.59 9.03
N ILE A 72 -2.45 -3.24 8.92
CA ILE A 72 -3.51 -3.88 9.71
C ILE A 72 -3.60 -5.38 9.41
N HIS A 73 -3.49 -5.79 8.15
CA HIS A 73 -3.60 -7.20 7.77
C HIS A 73 -2.36 -7.99 8.17
N LEU A 74 -1.16 -7.43 7.99
CA LEU A 74 0.09 -8.06 8.44
C LEU A 74 0.05 -8.35 9.93
N ARG A 75 -0.34 -7.35 10.73
CA ARG A 75 -0.47 -7.48 12.18
C ARG A 75 -1.51 -8.52 12.57
N LYS A 76 -2.66 -8.55 11.90
CA LYS A 76 -3.73 -9.53 12.14
C LYS A 76 -3.30 -10.98 11.85
N MET A 77 -2.50 -11.19 10.81
CA MET A 77 -2.06 -12.53 10.39
C MET A 77 -1.22 -13.24 11.45
N ILE A 78 -0.32 -12.49 12.09
CA ILE A 78 0.60 -13.04 13.10
C ILE A 78 0.19 -12.70 14.53
N ASN A 79 -0.99 -12.09 14.72
CA ASN A 79 -1.45 -11.62 16.02
C ASN A 79 -0.43 -10.73 16.75
N ALA A 80 0.25 -9.85 16.01
CA ALA A 80 1.33 -9.05 16.57
C ALA A 80 0.82 -7.97 17.55
N PRO A 81 1.46 -7.81 18.73
CA PRO A 81 1.17 -6.74 19.67
C PRO A 81 1.35 -5.35 19.06
N TRP A 82 0.61 -4.35 19.55
CA TRP A 82 0.59 -3.00 18.96
C TRP A 82 1.96 -2.29 18.94
N PHE A 83 2.84 -2.61 19.90
CA PHE A 83 4.16 -2.00 20.04
C PHE A 83 5.19 -2.57 19.04
N VAL A 84 4.88 -3.69 18.36
CA VAL A 84 5.75 -4.21 17.30
C VAL A 84 5.75 -3.25 16.12
N ARG A 85 6.94 -2.76 15.79
CA ARG A 85 7.19 -1.83 14.69
C ARG A 85 6.78 -2.45 13.34
N ASN A 86 6.21 -1.65 12.45
CA ASN A 86 5.75 -2.16 11.15
C ASN A 86 6.94 -2.64 10.31
N GLU A 87 8.10 -1.97 10.41
CA GLU A 87 9.33 -2.36 9.69
C GLU A 87 9.75 -3.80 10.04
N VAL A 88 9.63 -4.18 11.31
CA VAL A 88 9.91 -5.55 11.78
C VAL A 88 8.93 -6.54 11.16
N LEU A 89 7.62 -6.22 11.13
CA LEU A 89 6.62 -7.07 10.49
C LEU A 89 6.91 -7.30 9.01
N HIS A 90 7.32 -6.26 8.28
CA HIS A 90 7.65 -6.36 6.86
C HIS A 90 8.87 -7.26 6.63
N LYS A 91 9.91 -7.09 7.46
CA LYS A 91 11.13 -7.88 7.41
C LYS A 91 10.87 -9.35 7.70
N ASP A 92 10.21 -9.65 8.82
CA ASP A 92 9.97 -11.03 9.29
C ASP A 92 9.03 -11.81 8.37
N LEU A 93 8.02 -11.14 7.80
CA LEU A 93 7.07 -11.77 6.89
C LEU A 93 7.58 -11.84 5.45
N ASN A 94 8.73 -11.22 5.17
CA ASN A 94 9.26 -11.02 3.81
C ASN A 94 8.16 -10.48 2.86
N ILE A 95 7.55 -9.38 3.28
CA ILE A 95 6.51 -8.66 2.53
C ILE A 95 6.94 -7.22 2.36
N GLU A 96 7.13 -6.82 1.12
CA GLU A 96 7.48 -5.45 0.76
C GLU A 96 6.36 -4.44 1.13
N PRO A 97 6.72 -3.27 1.68
CA PRO A 97 5.78 -2.17 1.89
C PRO A 97 5.12 -1.70 0.60
N ILE A 98 3.88 -1.28 0.71
CA ILE A 98 3.03 -0.93 -0.44
C ILE A 98 3.61 0.16 -1.34
N LEU A 99 4.27 1.15 -0.73
CA LEU A 99 4.82 2.29 -1.43
C LEU A 99 6.00 1.86 -2.30
N GLU A 100 6.88 1.00 -1.75
CA GLU A 100 8.01 0.44 -2.48
C GLU A 100 7.54 -0.49 -3.59
N PHE A 101 6.52 -1.30 -3.33
CA PHE A 101 5.91 -2.13 -4.38
C PHE A 101 5.33 -1.28 -5.53
N ILE A 102 4.61 -0.20 -5.22
CA ILE A 102 4.04 0.70 -6.23
C ILE A 102 5.16 1.35 -7.05
N LYS A 103 6.19 1.91 -6.41
CA LYS A 103 7.34 2.51 -7.10
C LYS A 103 7.99 1.51 -8.06
N LYS A 104 8.32 0.31 -7.56
CA LYS A 104 8.93 -0.76 -8.36
C LYS A 104 8.06 -1.15 -9.55
N GLN A 105 6.76 -1.31 -9.32
CA GLN A 105 5.83 -1.75 -10.34
C GLN A 105 5.57 -0.66 -11.40
N SER A 106 5.52 0.61 -11.00
CA SER A 106 5.46 1.75 -11.90
C SER A 106 6.73 1.87 -12.74
N PHE A 107 7.90 1.85 -12.10
CA PHE A 107 9.18 1.90 -12.82
C PHE A 107 9.27 0.82 -13.91
N ASN A 108 8.98 -0.43 -13.54
CA ASN A 108 8.98 -1.55 -14.49
C ASN A 108 7.93 -1.40 -15.61
N PHE A 109 6.78 -0.80 -15.30
CA PHE A 109 5.72 -0.58 -16.30
C PHE A 109 6.13 0.48 -17.31
N PHE A 110 6.57 1.65 -16.86
CA PHE A 110 6.94 2.76 -17.75
C PHE A 110 8.19 2.47 -18.58
N ASN A 111 9.16 1.73 -18.04
CA ASN A 111 10.32 1.28 -18.82
C ASN A 111 9.97 0.29 -19.93
N ARG A 112 8.84 -0.42 -19.82
CA ARG A 112 8.36 -1.36 -20.84
C ARG A 112 7.50 -0.69 -21.90
N ILE A 113 6.92 0.48 -21.64
CA ILE A 113 6.04 1.19 -22.59
C ILE A 113 6.67 1.32 -23.99
N PRO A 114 7.95 1.72 -24.15
CA PRO A 114 8.56 1.86 -25.47
C PRO A 114 8.60 0.55 -26.28
N GLN A 115 8.56 -0.60 -25.61
CA GLN A 115 8.62 -1.92 -26.23
C GLN A 115 7.25 -2.47 -26.64
N ILE A 116 6.16 -1.78 -26.27
CA ILE A 116 4.80 -2.23 -26.55
C ILE A 116 4.29 -1.52 -27.82
N PRO A 117 3.88 -2.28 -28.86
CA PRO A 117 3.30 -1.70 -30.08
C PRO A 117 1.84 -1.28 -29.82
N ASN A 118 1.63 -0.33 -28.91
CA ASN A 118 0.33 0.24 -28.60
C ASN A 118 0.44 1.76 -28.57
N ALA A 119 -0.14 2.40 -29.59
CA ALA A 119 -0.11 3.85 -29.77
C ALA A 119 -0.68 4.63 -28.56
N LEU A 120 -1.68 4.07 -27.86
CA LEU A 120 -2.27 4.72 -26.68
C LEU A 120 -1.31 4.73 -25.48
N LEU A 121 -0.43 3.73 -25.37
CA LEU A 121 0.55 3.67 -24.29
C LEU A 121 1.75 4.58 -24.58
N GLN A 122 2.11 4.77 -25.85
CA GLN A 122 3.18 5.67 -26.26
C GLN A 122 2.85 7.15 -26.01
N GLN A 123 1.57 7.49 -25.88
CA GLN A 123 1.11 8.84 -25.51
C GLN A 123 1.22 9.14 -24.01
N LEU A 124 1.58 8.15 -23.17
CA LEU A 124 1.71 8.37 -21.73
C LEU A 124 2.98 9.19 -21.42
N PRO A 125 2.91 10.18 -20.50
CA PRO A 125 4.10 10.90 -20.06
C PRO A 125 5.08 9.95 -19.37
N ALA A 126 6.38 10.24 -19.51
CA ALA A 126 7.43 9.54 -18.78
C ALA A 126 7.17 9.58 -17.27
N TYR A 127 7.45 8.46 -16.58
CA TYR A 127 7.29 8.40 -15.14
C TYR A 127 8.38 9.21 -14.45
N ASP A 128 7.97 10.29 -13.78
CA ASP A 128 8.84 11.07 -12.92
C ASP A 128 8.48 10.82 -11.45
N ALA A 129 9.34 10.07 -10.76
CA ALA A 129 9.21 9.77 -9.33
C ALA A 129 9.31 11.02 -8.44
N SER A 130 9.85 12.15 -8.94
CA SER A 130 9.96 13.41 -8.21
C SER A 130 8.62 14.19 -8.15
N ILE A 131 7.74 14.00 -9.14
CA ILE A 131 6.45 14.71 -9.26
C ILE A 131 5.43 14.24 -8.23
N ALA A 132 5.56 13.01 -7.71
CA ALA A 132 4.65 12.45 -6.71
C ALA A 132 4.60 13.25 -5.38
N SER A 133 5.54 14.19 -5.18
CA SER A 133 5.60 15.08 -4.01
C SER A 133 5.08 16.50 -4.23
N SER A 134 4.85 16.94 -5.48
CA SER A 134 4.88 18.38 -5.81
C SER A 134 3.55 19.07 -6.16
N GLN A 135 2.40 18.40 -6.16
CA GLN A 135 1.13 19.09 -6.44
C GLN A 135 0.50 19.68 -5.15
N LYS A 136 0.95 20.91 -4.84
CA LYS A 136 0.43 21.99 -3.94
C LYS A 136 -0.23 21.57 -2.60
N ILE A 137 0.58 21.55 -1.54
CA ILE A 137 0.14 21.73 -0.14
C ILE A 137 0.43 23.20 0.25
N PRO A 138 -0.50 23.92 0.91
CA PRO A 138 -0.28 25.31 1.34
C PRO A 138 0.96 25.50 2.24
N ARG A 139 1.59 26.67 2.07
CA ARG A 139 3.01 27.03 2.22
C ARG A 139 3.66 27.02 3.62
N ALA A 140 3.03 26.54 4.69
CA ALA A 140 3.46 26.90 6.06
C ALA A 140 4.27 25.86 6.88
N ALA A 141 4.61 24.68 6.37
CA ALA A 141 5.30 23.66 7.19
C ALA A 141 6.23 22.75 6.38
N LEU A 142 7.28 23.32 5.78
CA LEU A 142 8.43 22.55 5.31
C LEU A 142 9.36 22.29 6.51
N GLY A 143 9.27 21.09 7.07
CA GLY A 143 10.16 20.60 8.10
C GLY A 143 10.60 19.18 7.80
N HIS A 144 11.64 19.07 6.98
CA HIS A 144 12.59 17.95 6.88
C HIS A 144 12.06 16.57 6.48
N SER A 145 12.76 15.98 5.51
CA SER A 145 13.18 14.58 5.38
C SER A 145 12.33 13.52 6.10
N TYR A 146 11.94 12.47 5.36
CA TYR A 146 11.38 11.23 5.90
C TYR A 146 12.33 10.53 6.89
N ILE A 147 12.47 11.07 8.09
CA ILE A 147 13.10 10.45 9.24
C ILE A 147 12.33 10.99 10.46
N HIS A 148 11.77 10.07 11.25
CA HIS A 148 11.12 10.32 12.55
C HIS A 148 9.64 10.78 12.52
N PHE A 149 8.71 9.82 12.69
CA PHE A 149 7.34 10.13 13.12
C PHE A 149 7.33 10.40 14.63
N PRO A 150 6.78 11.52 15.13
CA PRO A 150 6.56 11.71 16.55
C PRO A 150 5.45 10.77 17.03
N VAL A 151 5.70 10.12 18.16
CA VAL A 151 4.72 9.32 18.90
C VAL A 151 3.58 10.25 19.32
N LEU A 152 2.39 10.04 18.75
CA LEU A 152 1.17 10.66 19.27
C LEU A 152 0.87 10.06 20.65
N LYS A 153 1.35 10.73 21.72
CA LYS A 153 0.83 10.52 23.07
C LYS A 153 -0.66 10.89 23.05
N ARG A 154 -1.53 9.88 23.07
CA ARG A 154 -2.92 10.10 23.48
C ARG A 154 -2.91 10.36 24.97
N LEU A 155 -3.11 11.62 25.36
CA LEU A 155 -3.56 11.95 26.70
C LEU A 155 -4.88 11.19 26.94
N ARG A 156 -4.88 10.30 27.93
CA ARG A 156 -6.12 9.84 28.55
C ARG A 156 -6.51 10.95 29.54
N ALA A 157 -7.67 11.57 29.33
CA ALA A 157 -8.35 12.24 30.42
C ALA A 157 -8.88 11.15 31.36
N HIS A 158 -8.59 11.31 32.65
CA HIS A 158 -9.15 10.54 33.75
C HIS A 158 -10.59 10.96 34.00
#